data_AF-A0AAJ1KBX2-F1
#
_entry.id   AF-A0AAJ1KBX2-F1
#
_cell.length_a   1.000
_cell.length_b   1.000
_cell.length_c   1.000
_cell.angle_alpha   90.00
_cell.angle_beta   90.00
_cell.angle_gamma   90.00
#
_symmetry.space_group_name_H-M   'P 1'
#
loop_
_entity.id
_entity.type
_entity.pdbx_description
1 polymer ?
#
loop_
_entity_poly.entity_id
_entity_poly.type
_entity_poly.pdbx_seq_one_letter_code
_entity_poly.pdbx_strand_id
1 'polypeptide(L)'
;SLFEQVQEKLNSRYHVPYNTNGIKNPLAGIIKCSKCGYSMVQRYPKNRKETMDCKHRGCENKSSYTELIEKRLLEALKEWYINYKADFEKHKQDDKLKETQVIQMNEAALRKLEKELVDVQKQKNNLHDLLERGVYTVDMFLERSNVVSD
;
A
#
# COMPACT_ATOMS: atom_id res chain seq x y z
N SER A 1 26.52 40.43 33.17
CA SER A 1 25.69 39.87 34.25
C SER A 1 26.25 38.55 34.74
N LEU A 2 26.07 38.18 36.02
CA LEU A 2 26.38 36.83 36.52
C LEU A 2 25.68 35.75 35.66
N PHE A 3 24.49 36.06 35.15
CA PHE A 3 23.74 35.22 34.24
C PHE A 3 24.51 34.90 32.95
N GLU A 4 25.12 35.91 32.31
CA GLU A 4 25.87 35.73 31.05
C GLU A 4 27.12 34.88 31.26
N GLN A 5 27.86 35.09 32.36
CA GLN A 5 29.04 34.29 32.70
C GLN A 5 28.70 32.81 32.95
N VAL A 6 27.52 32.53 33.51
CA VAL A 6 27.02 31.15 33.70
C VAL A 6 26.62 30.54 32.35
N GLN A 7 25.94 31.29 31.48
CA GLN A 7 25.58 30.81 30.14
C GLN A 7 26.82 30.49 29.28
N GLU A 8 27.87 31.30 29.37
CA GLU A 8 29.13 31.08 28.67
C GLU A 8 29.85 29.80 29.16
N LYS A 9 29.81 29.53 30.47
CA LYS A 9 30.33 28.29 31.06
C LYS A 9 29.51 27.05 30.71
N LEU A 10 28.20 27.19 30.53
CA LEU A 10 27.33 26.09 30.08
C LEU A 10 27.58 25.76 28.61
N ASN A 11 27.69 26.78 27.75
CA ASN A 11 27.92 26.61 26.31
C ASN A 11 29.32 26.06 25.99
N SER A 12 30.34 26.41 26.79
CA SER A 12 31.70 25.85 26.66
C SER A 12 31.82 24.41 27.16
N ARG A 13 30.87 23.93 27.98
CA ARG A 13 30.76 22.52 28.37
C ARG A 13 29.93 21.75 27.36
N TYR A 14 30.47 21.55 26.17
CA TYR A 14 29.93 20.56 25.23
C TYR A 14 30.21 19.16 25.78
N HIS A 15 29.21 18.55 26.41
CA HIS A 15 29.28 17.13 26.72
C HIS A 15 29.14 16.40 25.38
N VAL A 16 30.23 15.82 24.87
CA VAL A 16 30.14 14.91 23.72
C VAL A 16 29.06 13.88 24.07
N PRO A 17 28.06 13.64 23.22
CA PRO A 17 27.08 12.59 23.50
C PRO A 17 27.85 11.29 23.70
N TYR A 18 27.73 10.72 24.90
CA TYR A 18 28.36 9.47 25.26
C TYR A 18 27.88 8.36 24.29
N ASN A 19 28.82 7.65 23.65
CA ASN A 19 28.68 6.67 22.55
C ASN A 19 28.73 7.22 21.10
N THR A 20 29.89 7.73 20.68
CA THR A 20 30.26 7.82 19.25
C THR A 20 30.71 6.48 18.64
N ASN A 21 30.79 5.42 19.45
CA ASN A 21 31.26 4.08 19.04
C ASN A 21 30.17 3.25 18.33
N GLY A 22 29.68 3.73 17.19
CA GLY A 22 28.83 2.97 16.26
C GLY A 22 27.53 2.40 16.84
N ILE A 23 26.74 1.73 15.99
CA ILE A 23 25.59 0.95 16.44
C ILE A 23 26.13 -0.33 17.05
N LYS A 24 26.00 -0.47 18.38
CA LYS A 24 26.37 -1.70 19.08
C LYS A 24 25.28 -2.76 18.89
N ASN A 25 24.03 -2.45 19.21
CA ASN A 25 22.92 -3.40 19.05
C ASN A 25 22.31 -3.31 17.64
N PRO A 26 22.52 -4.30 16.75
CA PRO A 26 21.96 -4.29 15.39
C PRO A 26 20.44 -4.40 15.37
N LEU A 27 19.83 -4.93 16.45
CA LEU A 27 18.39 -5.15 16.59
C LEU A 27 17.72 -4.09 17.49
N ALA A 28 18.39 -2.96 17.71
CA ALA A 28 17.89 -1.87 18.53
C ALA A 28 16.53 -1.36 18.02
N GLY A 29 15.54 -1.35 18.90
CA GLY A 29 14.19 -0.88 18.58
C GLY A 29 13.32 -1.87 17.80
N ILE A 30 13.89 -2.94 17.23
CA ILE A 30 13.13 -4.01 16.55
C ILE A 30 12.64 -5.02 17.59
N ILE A 31 13.54 -5.53 18.42
CA ILE A 31 13.19 -6.55 19.42
C ILE A 31 12.62 -5.87 20.66
N LYS A 32 11.37 -6.21 20.97
CA LYS A 32 10.61 -5.68 22.12
C LYS A 32 10.36 -6.77 23.15
N CYS A 33 10.30 -6.38 24.41
CA CYS A 33 9.87 -7.24 25.50
C CYS A 33 8.37 -7.53 25.39
N SER A 34 7.97 -8.80 25.36
CA SER A 34 6.56 -9.19 25.33
C SER A 34 5.78 -8.82 26.59
N LYS A 35 6.46 -8.72 27.75
CA LYS A 35 5.81 -8.41 29.04
C LYS A 35 5.53 -6.91 29.23
N CYS A 36 6.48 -6.04 28.89
CA CYS A 36 6.36 -4.60 29.18
C CYS A 36 6.47 -3.70 27.94
N GLY A 37 6.65 -4.25 26.75
CA GLY A 37 6.79 -3.49 25.50
C GLY A 37 8.12 -2.73 25.35
N TYR A 38 8.96 -2.71 26.38
CA TYR A 38 10.24 -2.00 26.34
C TYR A 38 11.20 -2.61 25.31
N SER A 39 12.01 -1.77 24.65
CA SER A 39 13.04 -2.25 23.73
C SER A 39 14.07 -3.10 24.47
N MET A 40 14.37 -4.28 23.95
CA MET A 40 15.43 -5.13 24.49
C MET A 40 16.81 -4.50 24.19
N VAL A 41 17.76 -4.69 25.10
CA VAL A 41 19.09 -4.08 25.03
C VAL A 41 20.16 -5.16 24.97
N GLN A 42 21.15 -4.99 24.09
CA GLN A 42 22.29 -5.88 23.95
C GLN A 42 23.29 -5.71 25.09
N ARG A 43 23.82 -6.81 25.62
CA ARG A 43 24.89 -6.86 26.62
C ARG A 43 26.10 -7.61 26.09
N TYR A 44 27.27 -7.02 26.36
CA TYR A 44 28.59 -7.54 26.00
C TYR A 44 29.41 -7.89 27.26
N PRO A 45 29.10 -9.01 27.93
CA PRO A 45 29.90 -9.48 29.06
C PRO A 45 31.29 -9.97 28.58
N LYS A 46 32.36 -9.67 29.33
CA LYS A 46 33.75 -9.99 28.92
C LYS A 46 34.03 -11.49 28.72
N ASN A 47 33.41 -12.36 29.54
CA ASN A 47 33.71 -13.80 29.60
C ASN A 47 32.46 -14.67 29.34
N ARG A 48 31.43 -14.13 28.68
CA ARG A 48 30.20 -14.86 28.36
C ARG A 48 29.69 -14.46 26.99
N LYS A 49 28.81 -15.29 26.41
CA LYS A 49 28.11 -14.94 25.17
C LYS A 49 27.27 -13.68 25.35
N GLU A 50 27.11 -12.96 24.24
CA GLU A 50 26.25 -11.79 24.18
C GLU A 50 24.79 -12.16 24.41
N THR A 51 24.08 -11.31 25.13
CA THR A 51 22.68 -11.54 25.51
C THR A 51 21.88 -10.27 25.29
N MET A 52 20.59 -10.43 24.98
CA MET A 52 19.63 -9.34 25.06
C MET A 52 18.77 -9.44 26.31
N ASP A 53 18.64 -8.33 27.04
CA ASP A 53 17.84 -8.24 28.24
C ASP A 53 16.88 -7.04 28.25
N CYS A 54 15.79 -7.20 28.98
CA CYS A 54 14.88 -6.10 29.26
C CYS A 54 15.45 -5.25 30.39
N LYS A 55 15.67 -3.95 30.14
CA LYS A 55 16.18 -3.02 31.16
C LYS A 55 15.08 -2.32 31.95
N HIS A 56 13.81 -2.64 31.70
CA HIS A 56 12.70 -2.07 32.45
C HIS A 56 12.71 -2.61 33.90
N ARG A 57 12.70 -1.69 34.87
CA ARG A 57 12.72 -2.05 36.30
C ARG A 57 11.45 -2.82 36.65
N GLY A 58 11.60 -3.93 37.38
CA GLY A 58 10.48 -4.79 37.77
C GLY A 58 9.94 -5.70 36.67
N CYS A 59 10.54 -5.72 35.47
CA CYS A 59 10.13 -6.65 34.43
C CYS A 59 10.76 -8.03 34.62
N GLU A 60 9.93 -9.06 34.74
CA GLU A 60 10.35 -10.45 34.89
C GLU A 60 10.64 -11.15 33.54
N ASN A 61 10.94 -10.41 32.48
CA ASN A 61 11.26 -11.02 31.19
C ASN A 61 12.69 -11.56 31.21
N LYS A 62 12.85 -12.86 30.90
CA LYS A 62 14.17 -13.51 30.92
C LYS A 62 15.01 -13.04 29.74
N SER A 63 16.30 -12.83 29.99
CA SER A 63 17.29 -12.59 28.94
C SER A 63 17.54 -13.85 28.12
N SER A 64 17.91 -13.68 26.85
CA SER A 64 18.34 -14.79 25.99
C SER A 64 19.62 -14.44 25.27
N TYR A 65 20.33 -15.45 24.77
CA TYR A 65 21.52 -15.25 23.93
C TYR A 65 21.13 -14.57 22.63
N THR A 66 21.91 -13.57 22.22
CA THR A 66 21.62 -12.78 21.02
C THR A 66 21.60 -13.65 19.77
N GLU A 67 22.56 -14.58 19.66
CA GLU A 67 22.64 -15.57 18.56
C GLU A 67 21.34 -16.37 18.38
N LEU A 68 20.67 -16.76 19.48
CA LEU A 68 19.41 -17.50 19.41
C LEU A 68 18.25 -16.62 18.93
N ILE A 69 18.25 -15.35 19.34
CA ILE A 69 17.25 -14.38 18.90
C ILE A 69 17.41 -14.10 17.42
N GLU A 70 18.64 -13.88 16.95
CA GLU A 70 18.94 -13.68 15.52
C GLU A 70 18.53 -14.88 14.68
N LYS A 71 18.86 -16.09 15.12
CA LYS A 71 18.45 -17.32 14.43
C LYS A 71 16.92 -17.41 14.30
N ARG A 72 16.19 -17.22 15.41
CA ARG A 72 14.72 -17.28 15.40
C ARG A 72 14.11 -16.16 14.57
N LEU A 73 14.70 -14.96 14.59
CA LEU A 73 14.26 -13.84 13.78
C LEU A 73 14.42 -14.15 12.28
N LEU A 74 15.56 -14.69 11.87
CA LEU A 74 15.78 -15.09 10.47
C LEU A 74 14.83 -16.19 10.02
N GLU A 75 14.55 -17.18 10.87
CA GLU A 75 13.55 -18.22 10.60
C GLU A 75 12.15 -17.62 10.42
N ALA A 76 11.73 -16.74 11.34
CA ALA A 76 10.44 -16.07 11.26
C ALA A 76 10.32 -15.19 10.00
N LEU A 77 11.39 -14.49 9.62
CA LEU A 77 11.42 -13.68 8.39
C LEU A 77 11.34 -14.54 7.13
N LYS A 78 11.96 -15.72 7.12
CA LYS A 78 11.84 -16.67 5.99
C LYS A 78 10.42 -17.20 5.85
N GLU A 79 9.80 -17.62 6.95
CA GLU A 79 8.40 -18.06 6.97
C GLU A 79 7.47 -16.94 6.49
N TRP A 80 7.66 -15.73 7.02
CA TRP A 80 6.89 -14.56 6.62
C TRP A 80 7.06 -14.22 5.14
N TYR A 81 8.29 -14.28 4.61
CA TYR A 81 8.58 -14.02 3.21
C TYR A 81 7.91 -15.04 2.26
N ILE A 82 7.91 -16.33 2.63
CA ILE A 82 7.26 -17.37 1.85
C ILE A 82 5.76 -17.12 1.77
N ASN A 83 5.13 -16.84 2.91
CA ASN A 83 3.69 -16.54 2.97
C ASN A 83 3.35 -15.27 2.19
N TYR A 84 4.16 -14.22 2.35
CA TYR A 84 3.99 -12.97 1.60
C TYR A 84 4.04 -13.19 0.09
N LYS A 85 4.99 -14.00 -0.41
CA LYS A 85 5.08 -14.31 -1.85
C LYS A 85 3.85 -15.09 -2.33
N ALA A 86 3.34 -16.03 -1.54
CA ALA A 86 2.13 -16.77 -1.87
C ALA A 86 0.90 -15.86 -1.97
N ASP A 87 0.74 -14.94 -1.01
CA ASP A 87 -0.35 -13.96 -1.00
C ASP A 87 -0.23 -12.97 -2.18
N PHE A 88 0.99 -12.53 -2.49
CA PHE A 88 1.23 -11.61 -3.60
C PHE A 88 0.85 -12.22 -4.96
N GLU A 89 1.22 -13.47 -5.22
CA GLU A 89 0.82 -14.16 -6.46
C GLU A 89 -0.69 -14.37 -6.55
N LYS A 90 -1.35 -14.63 -5.42
CA LYS A 90 -2.81 -14.73 -5.36
C LYS A 90 -3.49 -13.40 -5.70
N HIS A 91 -3.05 -12.31 -5.06
CA HIS A 91 -3.60 -10.97 -5.33
C HIS A 91 -3.37 -10.53 -6.78
N LYS A 92 -2.21 -10.83 -7.35
CA LYS A 92 -1.90 -10.54 -8.75
C LYS A 92 -2.81 -11.30 -9.73
N GLN A 93 -3.21 -12.53 -9.39
CA GLN A 93 -4.18 -13.28 -10.19
C GLN A 93 -5.59 -12.69 -10.06
N ASP A 94 -6.03 -12.36 -8.85
CA ASP A 94 -7.34 -11.75 -8.59
C ASP A 94 -7.49 -10.40 -9.33
N ASP A 95 -6.45 -9.57 -9.33
CA ASP A 95 -6.48 -8.27 -10.00
C ASP A 95 -6.55 -8.42 -11.53
N LYS A 96 -5.81 -9.36 -12.11
CA LYS A 96 -5.92 -9.68 -13.55
C LYS A 96 -7.31 -10.17 -13.94
N LEU A 97 -7.93 -10.99 -13.10
CA LEU A 97 -9.29 -11.50 -13.35
C LEU A 97 -10.30 -10.36 -13.33
N LYS A 98 -10.20 -9.44 -12.35
CA LYS A 98 -11.04 -8.24 -12.28
C LYS A 98 -10.85 -7.33 -13.48
N GLU A 99 -9.60 -7.07 -13.87
CA GLU A 99 -9.27 -6.26 -15.04
C GLU A 99 -9.88 -6.86 -16.32
N THR A 100 -9.74 -8.18 -16.50
CA THR A 100 -10.32 -8.90 -17.64
C THR A 100 -11.84 -8.81 -17.66
N GLN A 101 -12.51 -8.94 -16.50
CA GLN A 101 -13.96 -8.82 -16.40
C GLN A 101 -14.43 -7.40 -16.75
N VAL A 102 -13.75 -6.36 -16.26
CA VAL A 102 -14.07 -4.97 -16.58
C VAL A 102 -13.90 -4.70 -18.08
N ILE A 103 -12.83 -5.20 -18.69
CA ILE A 103 -12.62 -5.08 -20.14
C ILE A 103 -13.78 -5.75 -20.91
N GLN A 104 -14.15 -6.98 -20.54
CA GLN A 104 -15.25 -7.70 -21.20
C GLN A 104 -16.60 -6.98 -21.07
N MET A 105 -16.89 -6.40 -19.89
CA MET A 105 -18.09 -5.60 -19.69
C MET A 105 -18.09 -4.34 -20.56
N ASN A 106 -16.96 -3.63 -20.63
CA ASN A 106 -16.82 -2.44 -21.46
C ASN A 106 -16.93 -2.77 -22.95
N GLU A 107 -16.33 -3.87 -23.41
CA GLU A 107 -16.49 -4.35 -24.80
C GLU A 107 -17.94 -4.71 -25.13
N ALA A 108 -18.67 -5.32 -24.19
CA ALA A 108 -20.09 -5.62 -24.38
C ALA A 108 -20.93 -4.34 -24.47
N ALA A 109 -20.64 -3.34 -23.63
CA ALA A 109 -21.29 -2.03 -23.69
C ALA A 109 -20.98 -1.29 -25.00
N LEU A 110 -19.71 -1.30 -25.44
CA LEU A 110 -19.30 -0.73 -26.72
C LEU A 110 -20.04 -1.37 -27.89
N ARG A 111 -20.07 -2.72 -27.96
CA ARG A 111 -20.82 -3.44 -29.00
C ARG A 111 -22.31 -3.08 -29.03
N LYS A 112 -22.91 -2.85 -27.86
CA LYS A 112 -24.30 -2.42 -27.75
C LYS A 112 -24.50 -1.01 -28.32
N LEU A 113 -23.64 -0.06 -27.93
CA LEU A 113 -23.69 1.32 -28.43
C LEU A 113 -23.43 1.39 -29.94
N GLU A 114 -22.47 0.62 -30.45
CA GLU A 114 -22.19 0.53 -31.89
C GLU A 114 -23.41 0.00 -32.65
N LYS A 115 -24.11 -1.01 -32.11
CA LYS A 115 -25.33 -1.53 -32.72
C LYS A 115 -26.46 -0.49 -32.69
N GLU A 116 -26.66 0.20 -31.57
CA GLU A 116 -27.64 1.27 -31.45
C GLU A 116 -27.38 2.39 -32.45
N LEU A 117 -26.11 2.80 -32.64
CA LEU A 117 -25.72 3.78 -33.66
C LEU A 117 -26.09 3.33 -35.07
N VAL A 118 -25.77 2.08 -35.42
CA VAL A 118 -26.12 1.51 -36.73
C VAL A 118 -27.64 1.46 -36.93
N ASP A 119 -28.39 1.09 -35.89
CA ASP A 119 -29.85 0.98 -35.97
C ASP A 119 -30.51 2.37 -36.08
N VAL A 120 -30.02 3.38 -35.36
CA VAL A 120 -30.46 4.79 -35.49
C VAL A 120 -30.13 5.34 -36.87
N GLN A 121 -28.94 5.06 -37.40
CA GLN A 121 -28.57 5.51 -38.76
C GLN A 121 -29.49 4.87 -39.83
N LYS A 122 -29.84 3.58 -39.67
CA LYS A 122 -30.81 2.93 -40.55
C LYS A 122 -32.20 3.57 -40.43
N GLN A 123 -32.67 3.87 -39.23
CA GLN A 123 -33.95 4.56 -39.03
C GLN A 123 -33.97 5.93 -39.71
N LYS A 124 -32.89 6.70 -39.59
CA LYS A 124 -32.74 7.99 -40.27
C LYS A 124 -32.80 7.84 -41.80
N ASN A 125 -32.06 6.90 -42.37
CA ASN A 125 -32.10 6.65 -43.81
C ASN A 125 -33.50 6.25 -44.29
N ASN A 126 -34.18 5.38 -43.53
CA ASN A 126 -35.55 4.98 -43.85
C ASN A 126 -36.55 6.16 -43.81
N LEU A 127 -36.38 7.11 -42.88
CA LEU A 127 -37.20 8.33 -42.84
C LEU A 127 -37.05 9.16 -44.11
N HIS A 128 -35.82 9.31 -44.61
CA HIS A 128 -35.55 9.99 -45.88
C HIS A 128 -36.21 9.26 -47.06
N ASP A 129 -36.03 7.94 -47.17
CA ASP A 129 -36.64 7.12 -48.23
C ASP A 129 -38.17 7.24 -48.28
N LEU A 130 -38.83 7.27 -47.12
CA LEU A 130 -40.29 7.37 -47.02
C LEU A 130 -40.82 8.75 -47.46
N LEU A 131 -40.06 9.81 -47.19
CA LEU A 131 -40.39 11.16 -47.68
C LEU A 131 -40.20 11.24 -49.20
N GLU A 132 -39.10 10.73 -49.74
CA GLU A 132 -38.81 10.74 -51.18
C GLU A 132 -39.84 9.97 -52.00
N ARG A 133 -40.37 8.86 -51.45
CA ARG A 133 -41.46 8.09 -52.05
C ARG A 133 -42.84 8.74 -51.91
N GLY A 134 -42.93 9.89 -51.22
CA GLY A 134 -44.17 10.62 -50.98
C GLY A 134 -45.13 9.94 -49.99
N VAL A 135 -44.66 8.95 -49.23
CA VAL A 135 -45.47 8.25 -48.21
C VAL A 135 -45.67 9.14 -46.99
N TYR A 136 -44.68 9.96 -46.65
CA TYR A 136 -44.77 10.94 -45.56
C TYR A 136 -45.00 12.36 -46.09
N THR A 137 -45.78 13.15 -45.34
CA THR A 137 -45.85 14.60 -45.54
C THR A 137 -44.63 15.28 -44.92
N VAL A 138 -44.34 16.51 -45.34
CA VAL A 138 -43.23 17.30 -44.80
C VAL A 138 -43.37 17.47 -43.28
N ASP A 139 -44.59 17.72 -42.79
CA ASP A 139 -44.87 17.88 -41.36
C ASP A 139 -44.59 16.59 -40.57
N MET A 140 -45.03 15.44 -41.10
CA MET A 140 -44.77 14.13 -40.47
C MET A 140 -43.27 13.78 -40.45
N PHE A 141 -42.53 14.13 -41.49
CA PHE A 141 -41.09 13.92 -41.52
C PHE A 141 -40.36 14.77 -40.48
N LEU A 142 -40.72 16.06 -40.36
CA LEU A 142 -40.12 16.96 -39.36
C LEU A 142 -40.39 16.49 -37.93
N GLU A 143 -41.63 16.05 -37.63
CA GLU A 143 -41.98 15.51 -36.31
C GLU A 143 -41.16 14.25 -35.99
N ARG A 144 -41.05 13.32 -36.93
CA ARG A 144 -40.32 12.05 -36.73
C ARG A 144 -38.79 12.21 -36.73
N SER A 145 -38.26 13.15 -37.51
CA SER A 145 -36.82 13.43 -37.56
C SER A 145 -36.32 14.06 -36.26
N ASN A 146 -37.14 14.87 -35.59
CA ASN A 146 -36.78 15.44 -34.29
C ASN A 146 -36.66 14.34 -33.22
N VAL A 147 -37.56 13.35 -33.22
CA VAL A 147 -37.53 12.21 -32.27
C VAL A 147 -36.31 11.30 -32.44
N VAL A 148 -35.75 11.19 -33.65
CA VAL A 148 -34.54 10.38 -33.93
C VAL A 148 -33.25 11.18 -33.71
N SER A 149 -33.33 12.51 -33.62
CA SER A 149 -32.18 13.40 -33.40
C SER A 149 -31.93 13.75 -31.93
N ASP A 150 -32.93 13.56 -31.07
CA ASP A 150 -32.84 13.62 -29.60
C ASP A 150 -32.37 12.29 -28.99
#